data_AF-A0A8J2NLE0-F1
#
_entry.id   AF-A0A8J2NLE0-F1
#
_cell.length_a   1.000
_cell.length_b   1.000
_cell.length_c   1.000
_cell.angle_alpha   90.00
_cell.angle_beta   90.00
_cell.angle_gamma   90.00
#
_symmetry.space_group_name_H-M   'P 1'
#
loop_
_entity.id
_entity.type
_entity.pdbx_description
1 polymer ?
#
loop_
_entity_poly.entity_id
_entity_poly.type
_entity_poly.pdbx_seq_one_letter_code
_entity_poly.pdbx_strand_id
1 'polypeptide(L)'
;MLNRKRPQGEKKTRFWENLQTVTRLLVHDPEKSTRRLAYETGIAKTTVQRLIKDSGLRVTRPTRVQQLKPEDYPKRIQFSNEMIARFQADDNLVDNIMWTDDGGIIGPYFFESTVDGKAYIKLLQEFARPSLEQHNLMGTIYWQQDGAPAHWAKVVREFLNQTFDRNWIGSDGPSNWPPRSPDLTVPDFWLWGRIKQKVFAKDMKTNEELKAAIKFEIESLCPQEITRACQRVPHRLKRCLENDGGNIVYE
;
A
#
# COMPACT_ATOMS: atom_id res chain seq x y z
N MET A 1 -18.70 22.42 42.71
CA MET A 1 -19.33 21.31 41.98
C MET A 1 -20.18 21.87 40.84
N LEU A 2 -19.70 21.87 39.59
CA LEU A 2 -20.47 22.34 38.43
C LEU A 2 -21.23 21.16 37.81
N ASN A 3 -22.52 21.08 38.13
CA ASN A 3 -23.43 20.03 37.71
C ASN A 3 -23.80 20.24 36.23
N ARG A 4 -23.27 19.41 35.31
CA ARG A 4 -23.68 19.43 33.89
C ARG A 4 -25.07 18.81 33.77
N LYS A 5 -26.13 19.62 33.81
CA LYS A 5 -27.50 19.17 33.49
C LYS A 5 -27.56 18.60 32.06
N ARG A 6 -28.13 17.39 31.90
CA ARG A 6 -28.40 16.77 30.59
C ARG A 6 -29.41 17.61 29.80
N PRO A 7 -29.29 17.74 28.47
CA PRO A 7 -30.24 18.51 27.67
C PRO A 7 -31.60 17.79 27.56
N GLN A 8 -32.69 18.53 27.75
CA GLN A 8 -34.07 18.05 27.71
C GLN A 8 -34.66 18.20 26.28
N GLY A 9 -35.49 17.23 25.85
CA GLY A 9 -36.37 17.25 24.67
C GLY A 9 -35.80 17.82 23.37
N GLU A 10 -36.10 19.09 23.09
CA GLU A 10 -35.76 19.82 21.86
C GLU A 10 -34.25 19.86 21.57
N LYS A 11 -33.42 19.93 22.62
CA LYS A 11 -31.96 19.97 22.45
C LYS A 11 -31.40 18.66 21.89
N LYS A 12 -32.10 17.54 22.09
CA LYS A 12 -31.74 16.23 21.55
C LYS A 12 -32.15 16.12 20.07
N THR A 13 -33.33 16.60 19.71
CA THR A 13 -33.81 16.62 18.31
C THR A 13 -32.90 17.47 17.43
N ARG A 14 -32.62 18.71 17.84
CA ARG A 14 -31.75 19.63 17.10
C ARG A 14 -30.31 19.10 16.96
N PHE A 15 -29.85 18.30 17.92
CA PHE A 15 -28.55 17.65 17.83
C PHE A 15 -28.52 16.62 16.68
N TRP A 16 -29.54 15.76 16.56
CA TRP A 16 -29.60 14.75 15.50
C TRP A 16 -29.80 15.36 14.12
N GLU A 17 -30.62 16.40 13.98
CA GLU A 17 -30.79 17.14 12.73
C GLU A 17 -29.47 17.77 12.25
N ASN A 18 -28.75 18.42 13.17
CA ASN A 18 -27.45 19.01 12.88
C ASN A 18 -26.40 17.94 12.55
N LEU A 19 -26.43 16.80 13.26
CA LEU A 19 -25.53 15.68 13.01
C LEU A 19 -25.75 15.10 11.61
N GLN A 20 -27.00 14.84 11.24
CA GLN A 20 -27.37 14.36 9.90
C GLN A 20 -26.95 15.34 8.81
N THR A 21 -27.19 16.64 9.02
CA THR A 21 -26.84 17.69 8.06
C THR A 21 -25.33 17.76 7.83
N VAL A 22 -24.53 17.82 8.90
CA VAL A 22 -23.07 17.87 8.82
C VAL A 22 -22.50 16.59 8.21
N THR A 23 -23.03 15.43 8.60
CA THR A 23 -22.58 14.12 8.08
C THR A 23 -22.88 14.02 6.58
N ARG A 24 -24.07 14.42 6.13
CA ARG A 24 -24.45 14.38 4.71
C ARG A 24 -23.54 15.26 3.85
N LEU A 25 -23.23 16.47 4.31
CA LEU A 25 -22.34 17.39 3.60
C LEU A 25 -20.92 16.83 3.50
N LEU A 26 -20.43 16.17 4.55
CA LEU A 26 -19.11 15.53 4.55
C LEU A 26 -19.04 14.26 3.72
N VAL A 27 -20.13 13.49 3.64
CA VAL A 27 -20.19 12.32 2.75
C VAL A 27 -20.16 12.75 1.28
N HIS A 28 -20.80 13.87 0.93
CA HIS A 28 -20.80 14.40 -0.43
C HIS A 28 -19.47 15.09 -0.81
N ASP A 29 -18.85 15.80 0.14
CA ASP A 29 -17.58 16.50 -0.08
C ASP A 29 -16.68 16.36 1.16
N PRO A 30 -15.87 15.27 1.22
CA PRO A 30 -15.03 14.97 2.38
C PRO A 30 -13.92 15.99 2.63
N GLU A 31 -13.58 16.83 1.65
CA GLU A 31 -12.52 17.83 1.77
C GLU A 31 -13.00 19.14 2.42
N LYS A 32 -14.31 19.25 2.71
CA LYS A 32 -14.85 20.46 3.35
C LYS A 32 -14.22 20.71 4.71
N SER A 33 -13.58 21.88 4.83
CA SER A 33 -13.07 22.34 6.11
C SER A 33 -14.20 22.57 7.12
N THR A 34 -13.88 22.38 8.40
CA THR A 34 -14.78 22.71 9.53
C THR A 34 -15.31 24.15 9.49
N ARG A 35 -14.51 25.08 8.94
CA ARG A 35 -14.91 26.49 8.76
C ARG A 35 -15.97 26.63 7.66
N ARG A 36 -15.81 25.92 6.55
CA ARG A 36 -16.75 25.96 5.43
C ARG A 36 -18.09 25.32 5.80
N LEU A 37 -18.07 24.19 6.49
CA LEU A 37 -19.27 23.55 7.05
C LEU A 37 -20.01 24.48 8.02
N ALA A 38 -19.29 25.18 8.91
CA ALA A 38 -19.88 26.13 9.84
C ALA A 38 -20.57 27.30 9.12
N TYR A 39 -19.96 27.79 8.04
CA TYR A 39 -20.54 28.84 7.20
C TYR A 39 -21.80 28.36 6.46
N GLU A 40 -21.75 27.20 5.81
CA GLU A 40 -22.86 26.68 4.99
C GLU A 40 -24.06 26.22 5.83
N THR A 41 -23.81 25.67 7.03
CA THR A 41 -24.87 25.18 7.92
C THR A 41 -25.38 26.22 8.92
N GLY A 42 -24.69 27.35 9.06
CA GLY A 42 -24.94 28.32 10.14
C GLY A 42 -24.63 27.81 11.55
N ILE A 43 -24.05 26.60 11.69
CA ILE A 43 -23.71 26.00 12.98
C ILE A 43 -22.35 26.55 13.43
N ALA A 44 -22.22 26.91 14.71
CA ALA A 44 -20.95 27.35 15.27
C ALA A 44 -19.83 26.32 15.02
N LYS A 45 -18.65 26.79 14.60
CA LYS A 45 -17.49 25.94 14.23
C LYS A 45 -17.13 24.90 15.30
N THR A 46 -17.20 25.27 16.58
CA THR A 46 -16.95 24.37 17.71
C THR A 46 -18.00 23.25 17.82
N THR A 47 -19.25 23.54 17.44
CA THR A 47 -20.33 22.54 17.38
C THR A 47 -20.16 21.63 16.18
N VAL A 48 -19.78 22.16 15.00
CA VAL A 48 -19.43 21.34 13.84
C VAL A 48 -18.29 20.37 14.17
N GLN A 49 -17.23 20.84 14.83
CA GLN A 49 -16.12 19.99 15.27
C GLN A 49 -16.57 18.84 16.20
N ARG A 50 -17.50 19.10 17.11
CA ARG A 50 -18.09 18.07 17.98
C ARG A 50 -18.95 17.09 17.18
N LEU A 51 -19.83 17.58 16.30
CA LEU A 51 -20.69 16.74 15.48
C LEU A 51 -19.89 15.83 14.55
N ILE A 52 -18.75 16.29 14.01
CA ILE A 52 -17.86 15.44 13.22
C ILE A 52 -17.31 14.29 14.07
N LYS A 53 -16.90 14.55 15.31
CA LYS A 53 -16.46 13.48 16.24
C LYS A 53 -17.59 12.51 16.56
N ASP A 54 -18.79 13.03 16.76
CA ASP A 54 -19.98 12.23 17.10
C ASP A 54 -20.60 11.51 15.88
N SER A 55 -20.22 11.88 14.65
CA SER A 55 -20.70 11.26 13.41
C SER A 55 -20.14 9.85 13.16
N GLY A 56 -19.06 9.50 13.86
CA GLY A 56 -18.33 8.24 13.62
C GLY A 56 -17.52 8.23 12.33
N LEU A 57 -17.50 9.32 11.55
CA LEU A 57 -16.65 9.43 10.37
C LEU A 57 -15.17 9.46 10.76
N ARG A 58 -14.36 8.65 10.09
CA ARG A 58 -12.90 8.64 10.27
C ARG A 58 -12.27 9.68 9.34
N VAL A 59 -11.52 10.62 9.93
CA VAL A 59 -10.70 11.55 9.15
C VAL A 59 -9.49 10.79 8.62
N THR A 60 -9.49 10.50 7.32
CA THR A 60 -8.34 9.92 6.62
C THR A 60 -7.45 11.02 6.06
N ARG A 61 -6.13 10.86 6.17
CA ARG A 61 -5.19 11.72 5.44
C ARG A 61 -5.14 11.25 3.99
N PRO A 62 -5.33 12.13 2.99
CA PRO A 62 -5.21 11.72 1.59
C PRO A 62 -3.78 11.29 1.29
N THR A 63 -3.61 10.05 0.81
CA THR A 63 -2.33 9.55 0.31
C THR A 63 -2.15 10.06 -1.11
N ARG A 64 -1.07 10.83 -1.36
CA ARG A 64 -0.69 11.19 -2.74
C ARG A 64 -0.15 9.95 -3.44
N VAL A 65 -0.88 9.51 -4.45
CA VAL A 65 -0.45 8.45 -5.38
C VAL A 65 -0.30 9.05 -6.78
N GLN A 66 0.45 8.39 -7.65
CA GLN A 66 0.52 8.80 -9.04
C GLN A 66 -0.89 8.76 -9.65
N GLN A 67 -1.26 9.80 -10.37
CA GLN A 67 -2.55 9.84 -11.04
C GLN A 67 -2.62 8.76 -12.12
N LEU A 68 -3.67 7.94 -12.08
CA LEU A 68 -3.95 6.97 -13.13
C LEU A 68 -4.33 7.70 -14.42
N LYS A 69 -3.76 7.24 -15.52
CA LYS A 69 -4.14 7.64 -16.88
C LYS A 69 -5.27 6.74 -17.38
N PRO A 70 -6.10 7.16 -18.34
CA PRO A 70 -7.16 6.33 -18.92
C PRO A 70 -6.66 4.96 -19.41
N GLU A 71 -5.43 4.89 -19.93
CA GLU A 71 -4.78 3.65 -20.39
C GLU A 71 -4.38 2.67 -19.27
N ASP A 72 -4.35 3.11 -18.01
CA ASP A 72 -3.94 2.28 -16.87
C ASP A 72 -5.09 1.41 -16.35
N TYR A 73 -6.32 1.93 -16.34
CA TYR A 73 -7.52 1.24 -15.85
C TYR A 73 -7.72 -0.14 -16.49
N PRO A 74 -7.76 -0.30 -17.83
CA PRO A 74 -7.93 -1.61 -18.44
C PRO A 74 -6.77 -2.57 -18.14
N LYS A 75 -5.53 -2.06 -18.03
CA LYS A 75 -4.36 -2.88 -17.68
C LYS A 75 -4.45 -3.40 -16.24
N ARG A 76 -4.91 -2.56 -15.32
CA ARG A 76 -5.15 -2.93 -13.91
C ARG A 76 -6.26 -3.97 -13.79
N ILE A 77 -7.36 -3.82 -14.54
CA ILE A 77 -8.44 -4.81 -14.61
C ILE A 77 -7.92 -6.15 -15.16
N GLN A 78 -7.23 -6.11 -16.30
CA GLN A 78 -6.69 -7.31 -16.94
C GLN A 78 -5.77 -8.08 -15.98
N PHE A 79 -4.81 -7.38 -15.37
CA PHE A 79 -3.90 -7.97 -14.39
C PHE A 79 -4.65 -8.57 -13.19
N SER A 80 -5.65 -7.85 -12.68
CA SER A 80 -6.42 -8.31 -11.51
C SER A 80 -7.20 -9.59 -11.82
N ASN A 81 -7.84 -9.68 -13.00
CA ASN A 81 -8.52 -10.89 -13.44
C ASN A 81 -7.56 -12.07 -13.61
N GLU A 82 -6.42 -11.86 -14.27
CA GLU A 82 -5.40 -12.89 -14.47
C GLU A 82 -4.89 -13.44 -13.13
N MET A 83 -4.49 -12.55 -12.22
CA MET A 83 -3.95 -12.95 -10.93
C MET A 83 -4.99 -13.63 -10.03
N ILE A 84 -6.24 -13.17 -10.03
CA ILE A 84 -7.33 -13.84 -9.30
C ILE A 84 -7.54 -15.25 -9.83
N ALA A 85 -7.57 -15.44 -11.15
CA ALA A 85 -7.71 -16.77 -11.75
C ALA A 85 -6.54 -17.68 -11.37
N ARG A 86 -5.31 -17.15 -11.33
CA ARG A 86 -4.13 -17.89 -10.88
C ARG A 86 -4.22 -18.29 -9.41
N PHE A 87 -4.66 -17.39 -8.53
CA PHE A 87 -4.86 -17.70 -7.11
C PHE A 87 -5.99 -18.71 -6.86
N GLN A 88 -6.98 -18.79 -7.75
CA GLN A 88 -8.02 -19.83 -7.69
C GLN A 88 -7.52 -21.20 -8.18
N ALA A 89 -6.50 -21.20 -9.04
CA ALA A 89 -5.90 -22.43 -9.57
C ALA A 89 -4.82 -23.02 -8.65
N ASP A 90 -4.14 -22.16 -7.87
CA ASP A 90 -3.09 -22.55 -6.93
C ASP A 90 -3.23 -21.74 -5.62
N ASP A 91 -3.73 -22.40 -4.58
CA ASP A 91 -3.93 -21.82 -3.25
C ASP A 91 -2.62 -21.36 -2.59
N ASN A 92 -1.47 -21.93 -2.99
CA ASN A 92 -0.16 -21.59 -2.42
C ASN A 92 0.51 -20.42 -3.15
N LEU A 93 -0.02 -20.01 -4.31
CA LEU A 93 0.65 -19.02 -5.17
C LEU A 93 0.86 -17.68 -4.45
N VAL A 94 -0.10 -17.24 -3.62
CA VAL A 94 0.00 -15.97 -2.88
C VAL A 94 1.22 -15.96 -1.97
N ASP A 95 1.48 -17.08 -1.30
CA ASP A 95 2.59 -17.23 -0.36
C ASP A 95 3.93 -17.47 -1.07
N ASN A 96 3.88 -17.93 -2.33
CA ASN A 96 5.06 -18.14 -3.18
C ASN A 96 5.48 -16.89 -3.98
N ILE A 97 4.72 -15.79 -3.96
CA ILE A 97 5.16 -14.54 -4.58
C ILE A 97 6.16 -13.84 -3.64
N MET A 98 7.40 -13.72 -4.12
CA MET A 98 8.41 -12.87 -3.51
C MET A 98 8.18 -11.43 -3.98
N TRP A 99 7.66 -10.60 -3.10
CA TRP A 99 7.43 -9.18 -3.39
C TRP A 99 8.75 -8.44 -3.20
N THR A 100 9.31 -7.85 -4.26
CA THR A 100 10.52 -7.01 -4.11
C THR A 100 10.23 -5.91 -3.10
N ASP A 101 11.03 -5.82 -2.04
CA ASP A 101 10.86 -4.95 -0.87
C ASP A 101 9.97 -5.49 0.26
N ASP A 102 9.62 -6.77 0.37
CA ASP A 102 8.84 -7.26 1.53
C ASP A 102 9.63 -7.36 2.85
N GLY A 103 10.94 -7.11 2.81
CA GLY A 103 11.80 -7.24 3.99
C GLY A 103 11.86 -8.68 4.52
N GLY A 104 11.54 -9.67 3.69
CA GLY A 104 11.58 -11.07 4.08
C GLY A 104 12.98 -11.67 4.12
N ILE A 105 13.04 -12.96 3.77
CA ILE A 105 14.19 -13.89 3.83
C ILE A 105 15.50 -13.31 3.25
N ILE A 106 15.41 -12.39 2.29
CA ILE A 106 16.55 -11.87 1.56
C ILE A 106 17.14 -10.61 2.22
N GLY A 107 16.44 -9.97 3.17
CA GLY A 107 16.88 -8.76 3.87
C GLY A 107 16.95 -7.51 2.97
N PRO A 108 17.12 -6.31 3.57
CA PRO A 108 17.19 -5.09 2.78
C PRO A 108 18.53 -4.97 2.05
N TYR A 109 18.48 -4.58 0.78
CA TYR A 109 19.65 -4.15 0.02
C TYR A 109 19.70 -2.62 -0.07
N PHE A 110 20.83 -2.03 0.29
CA PHE A 110 21.01 -0.58 0.21
C PHE A 110 21.86 -0.23 -1.01
N PHE A 111 21.27 0.52 -1.94
CA PHE A 111 22.02 1.10 -3.04
C PHE A 111 22.81 2.32 -2.57
N GLU A 112 24.08 2.41 -2.98
CA GLU A 112 24.95 3.56 -2.68
C GLU A 112 24.82 4.69 -3.72
N SER A 113 24.04 4.50 -4.78
CA SER A 113 23.79 5.48 -5.84
C SER A 113 22.44 5.25 -6.51
N THR A 114 22.10 6.10 -7.48
CA THR A 114 20.88 5.98 -8.28
C THR A 114 20.73 4.57 -8.87
N VAL A 115 19.55 3.98 -8.67
CA VAL A 115 19.22 2.65 -9.20
C VAL A 115 18.97 2.77 -10.71
N ASP A 116 19.92 2.29 -11.50
CA ASP A 116 19.75 2.03 -12.93
C ASP A 116 19.71 0.52 -13.20
N GLY A 117 19.55 0.12 -14.47
CA GLY A 117 19.52 -1.31 -14.82
C GLY A 117 20.82 -2.06 -14.50
N LYS A 118 21.98 -1.37 -14.41
CA LYS A 118 23.26 -2.00 -14.06
C LYS A 118 23.37 -2.23 -12.56
N ALA A 119 22.98 -1.26 -11.75
CA ALA A 119 22.90 -1.41 -10.31
C ALA A 119 21.88 -2.50 -9.94
N TYR A 120 20.74 -2.52 -10.62
CA TYR A 120 19.68 -3.50 -10.35
C TYR A 120 20.08 -4.92 -10.74
N ILE A 121 20.70 -5.14 -11.91
CA ILE A 121 21.16 -6.49 -12.24
C ILE A 121 22.23 -6.99 -11.26
N LYS A 122 23.09 -6.10 -10.76
CA LYS A 122 24.08 -6.45 -9.73
C LYS A 122 23.41 -6.92 -8.44
N LEU A 123 22.36 -6.23 -7.98
CA LEU A 123 21.50 -6.68 -6.88
C LEU A 123 20.98 -8.11 -7.15
N LEU A 124 20.40 -8.35 -8.33
CA LEU A 124 19.82 -9.65 -8.64
C LEU A 124 20.86 -10.78 -8.65
N GLN A 125 22.03 -10.54 -9.24
CA GLN A 125 23.09 -11.52 -9.43
C GLN A 125 23.90 -11.79 -8.15
N GLU A 126 24.25 -10.74 -7.41
CA GLU A 126 25.19 -10.83 -6.28
C GLU A 126 24.50 -10.98 -4.93
N PHE A 127 23.20 -10.67 -4.84
CA PHE A 127 22.47 -10.67 -3.57
C PHE A 127 21.19 -11.49 -3.62
N ALA A 128 20.26 -11.18 -4.52
CA ALA A 128 18.94 -11.84 -4.51
C ALA A 128 19.03 -13.33 -4.86
N ARG A 129 19.65 -13.68 -5.99
CA ARG A 129 19.77 -15.08 -6.42
C ARG A 129 20.58 -15.94 -5.43
N PRO A 130 21.77 -15.54 -4.97
CA PRO A 130 22.50 -16.32 -3.97
C PRO A 130 21.72 -16.53 -2.68
N SER A 131 20.96 -15.51 -2.23
CA SER A 131 20.12 -15.63 -1.04
C SER A 131 18.97 -16.63 -1.25
N LEU A 132 18.33 -16.61 -2.42
CA LEU A 132 17.28 -17.59 -2.77
C LEU A 132 17.82 -19.03 -2.86
N GLU A 133 19.01 -19.20 -3.44
CA GLU A 133 19.71 -20.50 -3.49
C GLU A 133 20.02 -21.00 -2.07
N GLN A 134 20.57 -20.14 -1.21
CA GLN A 134 20.89 -20.49 0.19
C GLN A 134 19.66 -20.96 0.98
N HIS A 135 18.49 -20.39 0.71
CA HIS A 135 17.24 -20.74 1.38
C HIS A 135 16.42 -21.83 0.66
N ASN A 136 16.95 -22.43 -0.41
CA ASN A 136 16.28 -23.44 -1.23
C ASN A 136 14.93 -22.97 -1.82
N LEU A 137 14.84 -21.69 -2.19
CA LEU A 137 13.61 -21.09 -2.74
C LEU A 137 13.59 -21.07 -4.27
N MET A 138 14.72 -21.40 -4.92
CA MET A 138 14.80 -21.48 -6.38
C MET A 138 13.79 -22.47 -6.96
N GLY A 139 13.09 -22.06 -8.01
CA GLY A 139 12.06 -22.86 -8.69
C GLY A 139 10.70 -22.94 -7.97
N THR A 140 10.60 -22.44 -6.73
CA THR A 140 9.33 -22.44 -5.98
C THR A 140 8.65 -21.07 -5.98
N ILE A 141 9.45 -20.00 -6.01
CA ILE A 141 8.94 -18.64 -5.90
C ILE A 141 8.61 -17.99 -7.24
N TYR A 142 7.72 -17.01 -7.19
CA TYR A 142 7.50 -16.04 -8.24
C TYR A 142 8.16 -14.71 -7.88
N TRP A 143 9.11 -14.24 -8.67
CA TRP A 143 9.73 -12.94 -8.45
C TRP A 143 8.82 -11.80 -8.92
N GLN A 144 8.40 -10.90 -8.04
CA GLN A 144 7.61 -9.72 -8.44
C GLN A 144 8.49 -8.46 -8.41
N GLN A 145 8.45 -7.65 -9.47
CA GLN A 145 9.03 -6.31 -9.53
C GLN A 145 8.05 -5.31 -10.15
N ASP A 146 8.15 -4.03 -9.78
CA ASP A 146 7.30 -2.97 -10.33
C ASP A 146 7.80 -2.45 -11.70
N GLY A 147 7.12 -1.44 -12.23
CA GLY A 147 7.44 -0.83 -13.52
C GLY A 147 8.53 0.25 -13.50
N ALA A 148 9.41 0.31 -12.49
CA ALA A 148 10.48 1.29 -12.45
C ALA A 148 11.45 1.13 -13.66
N PRO A 149 12.03 2.22 -14.18
CA PRO A 149 12.89 2.16 -15.38
C PRO A 149 14.07 1.18 -15.27
N ALA A 150 14.65 1.03 -14.08
CA ALA A 150 15.74 0.08 -13.84
C ALA A 150 15.31 -1.38 -14.06
N HIS A 151 14.07 -1.71 -13.68
CA HIS A 151 13.50 -3.06 -13.75
C HIS A 151 13.15 -3.47 -15.19
N TRP A 152 12.90 -2.49 -16.07
CA TRP A 152 12.57 -2.69 -17.48
C TRP A 152 13.78 -2.93 -18.39
N ALA A 153 15.00 -2.75 -17.88
CA ALA A 153 16.22 -2.94 -18.66
C ALA A 153 16.27 -4.35 -19.29
N LYS A 154 16.69 -4.44 -20.56
CA LYS A 154 16.75 -5.71 -21.30
C LYS A 154 17.54 -6.79 -20.54
N VAL A 155 18.71 -6.42 -20.01
CA VAL A 155 19.58 -7.33 -19.23
C VAL A 155 18.87 -7.89 -17.99
N VAL A 156 18.03 -7.09 -17.33
CA VAL A 156 17.24 -7.51 -16.16
C VAL A 156 16.21 -8.55 -16.59
N ARG A 157 15.43 -8.28 -17.64
CA ARG A 157 14.40 -9.20 -18.12
C ARG A 157 14.98 -10.52 -18.64
N GLU A 158 16.11 -10.47 -19.33
CA GLU A 158 16.83 -11.68 -19.78
C GLU A 158 17.28 -12.53 -18.60
N PHE A 159 17.85 -11.89 -17.57
CA PHE A 159 18.22 -12.58 -16.33
C PHE A 159 17.01 -13.20 -15.62
N LEU A 160 15.90 -12.48 -15.48
CA LEU A 160 14.70 -12.99 -14.82
C LEU A 160 14.09 -14.17 -15.58
N ASN A 161 14.07 -14.12 -16.91
CA ASN A 161 13.60 -15.24 -17.74
C ASN A 161 14.46 -16.50 -17.54
N GLN A 162 15.78 -16.35 -17.43
CA GLN A 162 16.71 -17.46 -17.23
C GLN A 162 16.71 -18.00 -15.79
N THR A 163 16.51 -17.13 -14.80
CA THR A 163 16.68 -17.46 -13.38
C THR A 163 15.41 -18.01 -12.77
N PHE A 164 14.25 -17.54 -13.22
CA PHE A 164 12.95 -17.88 -12.64
C PHE A 164 12.09 -18.75 -13.56
N ASP A 165 12.59 -19.25 -14.69
CA ASP A 165 11.83 -20.09 -15.64
C ASP A 165 10.46 -19.51 -16.01
N ARG A 166 10.41 -18.19 -16.23
CA ARG A 166 9.19 -17.41 -16.48
C ARG A 166 8.23 -17.28 -15.28
N ASN A 167 8.63 -17.70 -14.08
CA ASN A 167 7.94 -17.42 -12.81
C ASN A 167 8.35 -16.04 -12.27
N TRP A 168 8.08 -14.98 -13.04
CA TRP A 168 8.25 -13.62 -12.56
C TRP A 168 7.14 -12.70 -13.08
N ILE A 169 6.87 -11.65 -12.32
CA ILE A 169 5.80 -10.67 -12.53
C ILE A 169 6.45 -9.30 -12.63
N GLY A 170 6.19 -8.58 -13.72
CA GLY A 170 6.80 -7.28 -13.96
C GLY A 170 6.46 -6.75 -15.35
N SER A 171 6.91 -5.54 -15.68
CA SER A 171 6.62 -4.94 -16.99
C SER A 171 7.23 -5.75 -18.13
N ASP A 172 6.39 -6.13 -19.12
CA ASP A 172 6.71 -7.05 -20.21
C ASP A 172 7.19 -8.44 -19.74
N GLY A 173 6.85 -8.82 -18.51
CA GLY A 173 7.06 -10.16 -17.99
C GLY A 173 5.97 -11.13 -18.40
N PRO A 174 6.12 -12.42 -18.06
CA PRO A 174 5.12 -13.46 -18.26
C PRO A 174 3.74 -13.11 -17.69
N SER A 175 3.72 -12.49 -16.49
CA SER A 175 2.55 -11.75 -16.00
C SER A 175 2.89 -10.27 -15.94
N ASN A 176 2.18 -9.47 -16.75
CA ASN A 176 2.51 -8.07 -16.99
C ASN A 176 2.03 -7.18 -15.83
N TRP A 177 2.96 -6.64 -15.06
CA TRP A 177 2.62 -5.77 -13.92
C TRP A 177 1.99 -4.46 -14.40
N PRO A 178 0.83 -4.03 -13.84
CA PRO A 178 0.15 -2.84 -14.31
C PRO A 178 0.87 -1.56 -13.86
N PRO A 179 0.91 -0.52 -14.72
CA PRO A 179 1.54 0.75 -14.36
C PRO A 179 0.85 1.40 -13.16
N ARG A 180 1.60 2.21 -12.40
CA ARG A 180 1.08 3.08 -11.32
C ARG A 180 0.20 2.35 -10.30
N SER A 181 0.63 1.16 -9.89
CA SER A 181 -0.15 0.29 -9.01
C SER A 181 0.50 -0.01 -7.65
N PRO A 182 0.92 1.02 -6.88
CA PRO A 182 1.50 0.82 -5.55
C PRO A 182 0.47 0.33 -4.52
N ASP A 183 -0.83 0.43 -4.83
CA ASP A 183 -1.90 -0.12 -4.01
C ASP A 183 -2.08 -1.63 -4.18
N LEU A 184 -1.33 -2.26 -5.10
CA LEU A 184 -1.32 -3.71 -5.35
C LEU A 184 -0.03 -4.41 -4.90
N THR A 185 1.04 -3.67 -4.59
CA THR A 185 2.32 -4.19 -4.09
C THR A 185 2.33 -4.24 -2.56
N VAL A 186 2.62 -5.41 -1.98
CA VAL A 186 2.69 -5.61 -0.51
C VAL A 186 3.59 -4.58 0.18
N PRO A 187 4.79 -4.27 -0.33
CA PRO A 187 5.68 -3.31 0.31
C PRO A 187 5.11 -1.90 0.38
N ASP A 188 4.49 -1.42 -0.68
CA ASP A 188 3.95 -0.06 -0.75
C ASP A 188 2.68 0.10 0.08
N PHE A 189 1.76 -0.88 0.04
CA PHE A 189 0.53 -0.76 0.81
C PHE A 189 0.68 -1.04 2.31
N TRP A 190 1.74 -1.75 2.71
CA TRP A 190 1.91 -2.21 4.09
C TRP A 190 3.31 -1.93 4.66
N LEU A 191 4.38 -2.50 4.09
CA LEU A 191 5.68 -2.49 4.74
C LEU A 191 6.23 -1.08 4.96
N TRP A 192 6.28 -0.28 3.90
CA TRP A 192 6.89 1.04 3.95
C TRP A 192 6.13 1.97 4.89
N GLY A 193 4.80 1.86 4.96
CA GLY A 193 4.01 2.58 5.96
C GLY A 193 4.42 2.25 7.39
N ARG A 194 4.62 0.96 7.69
CA ARG A 194 5.06 0.47 9.01
C ARG A 194 6.47 0.90 9.36
N ILE A 195 7.43 0.68 8.46
CA ILE A 195 8.84 1.06 8.66
C ILE A 195 8.92 2.56 8.94
N LYS A 196 8.27 3.39 8.12
CA LYS A 196 8.25 4.84 8.29
C LYS A 196 7.72 5.25 9.67
N GLN A 197 6.63 4.64 10.15
CA GLN A 197 6.09 4.97 11.48
C GLN A 197 7.07 4.71 12.62
N LYS A 198 7.86 3.64 12.54
CA LYS A 198 8.81 3.27 13.60
C LYS A 198 10.15 3.99 13.49
N VAL A 199 10.66 4.11 12.26
CA VAL A 199 11.94 4.76 11.96
C VAL A 199 11.83 6.27 12.21
N PHE A 200 10.80 6.94 11.68
CA PHE A 200 10.62 8.39 11.88
C PHE A 200 10.13 8.80 13.28
N ALA A 201 9.83 7.84 14.17
CA ALA A 201 9.58 8.14 15.58
C ALA A 201 10.88 8.45 16.34
N LYS A 202 12.05 8.10 15.79
CA LYS A 202 13.37 8.31 16.37
C LYS A 202 14.06 9.49 15.67
N ASP A 203 14.71 10.36 16.45
CA ASP A 203 15.54 11.44 15.90
C ASP A 203 16.90 10.86 15.47
N MET A 204 16.98 10.41 14.21
CA MET A 204 18.21 9.90 13.60
C MET A 204 18.92 11.00 12.83
N LYS A 205 20.24 11.04 12.95
CA LYS A 205 21.08 12.15 12.46
C LYS A 205 22.00 11.74 11.30
N THR A 206 22.15 10.45 11.04
CA THR A 206 23.02 9.93 9.99
C THR A 206 22.34 8.89 9.11
N ASN A 207 22.88 8.69 7.91
CA ASN A 207 22.40 7.65 6.99
C ASN A 207 22.68 6.24 7.54
N GLU A 208 23.76 6.07 8.30
CA GLU A 208 24.14 4.82 8.94
C GLU A 208 23.13 4.43 10.03
N GLU A 209 22.72 5.39 10.85
CA GLU A 209 21.66 5.19 11.85
C GLU A 209 20.33 4.81 11.17
N LEU A 210 19.99 5.49 10.06
CA LEU A 210 18.80 5.19 9.28
C LEU A 210 18.84 3.78 8.67
N LYS A 211 19.96 3.40 8.02
CA LYS A 211 20.15 2.05 7.44
C LYS A 211 20.06 0.98 8.53
N ALA A 212 20.69 1.20 9.69
CA ALA A 212 20.64 0.28 10.82
C ALA A 212 19.22 0.14 11.40
N ALA A 213 18.47 1.25 11.52
CA ALA A 213 17.09 1.22 11.99
C ALA A 213 16.17 0.49 11.02
N ILE A 214 16.29 0.73 9.71
CA ILE A 214 15.52 0.01 8.69
C ILE A 214 15.81 -1.49 8.74
N LYS A 215 17.09 -1.86 8.82
CA LYS A 215 17.52 -3.27 8.92
C LYS A 215 16.94 -3.95 10.15
N PHE A 216 17.06 -3.32 11.31
CA PHE A 216 16.50 -3.83 12.56
C PHE A 216 14.97 -4.01 12.47
N GLU A 217 14.25 -3.04 11.93
CA GLU A 217 12.79 -3.14 11.82
C GLU A 217 12.36 -4.25 10.87
N ILE A 218 13.08 -4.44 9.77
CA ILE A 218 12.84 -5.52 8.81
C ILE A 218 13.12 -6.88 9.45
N GLU A 219 14.27 -7.06 10.11
CA GLU A 219 14.63 -8.31 10.80
C GLU A 219 13.69 -8.61 11.98
N SER A 220 13.04 -7.59 12.54
CA SER A 220 12.05 -7.75 13.61
C SER A 220 10.65 -8.18 13.13
N LEU A 221 10.42 -8.24 11.81
CA LEU A 221 9.11 -8.61 11.27
C LEU A 221 8.79 -10.06 11.60
N CYS A 222 7.61 -10.25 12.18
CA CYS A 222 7.08 -11.57 12.46
C CYS A 222 6.56 -12.20 11.16
N PRO A 223 6.88 -13.47 10.84
CA PRO A 223 6.43 -14.13 9.61
C PRO A 223 4.91 -14.07 9.42
N GLN A 224 4.15 -14.17 10.50
CA GLN A 224 2.69 -14.06 10.47
C GLN A 224 2.20 -12.67 10.06
N GLU A 225 2.96 -11.61 10.33
CA GLU A 225 2.62 -10.26 9.84
C GLU A 225 2.83 -10.16 8.32
N ILE A 226 3.91 -10.75 7.80
CA ILE A 226 4.22 -10.80 6.36
C ILE A 226 3.14 -11.61 5.64
N THR A 227 2.86 -12.84 6.10
CA THR A 227 1.82 -13.70 5.53
C THR A 227 0.47 -12.99 5.50
N ARG A 228 0.06 -12.32 6.59
CA ARG A 228 -1.20 -11.56 6.62
C ARG A 228 -1.21 -10.41 5.63
N ALA A 229 -0.07 -9.77 5.37
CA ALA A 229 0.03 -8.72 4.36
C ALA A 229 -0.12 -9.29 2.94
N CYS A 230 0.59 -10.38 2.63
CA CYS A 230 0.48 -11.08 1.34
C CYS A 230 -0.95 -11.59 1.09
N GLN A 231 -1.59 -12.17 2.11
CA GLN A 231 -2.97 -12.67 2.03
C GLN A 231 -4.02 -11.57 1.77
N ARG A 232 -3.67 -10.28 1.90
CA ARG A 232 -4.56 -9.18 1.48
C ARG A 232 -4.58 -8.97 -0.02
N VAL A 233 -3.57 -9.44 -0.76
CA VAL A 233 -3.44 -9.19 -2.21
C VAL A 233 -4.67 -9.67 -2.98
N PRO A 234 -5.21 -10.90 -2.81
CA PRO A 234 -6.42 -11.31 -3.52
C PRO A 234 -7.62 -10.40 -3.25
N HIS A 235 -7.78 -9.93 -2.01
CA HIS A 235 -8.83 -8.98 -1.67
C HIS A 235 -8.63 -7.63 -2.37
N ARG A 236 -7.39 -7.11 -2.38
CA ARG A 236 -7.08 -5.85 -3.07
C ARG A 236 -7.32 -5.95 -4.58
N LEU A 237 -6.97 -7.06 -5.23
CA LEU A 237 -7.29 -7.26 -6.64
C LEU A 237 -8.80 -7.23 -6.91
N LYS A 238 -9.62 -7.80 -6.02
CA LYS A 238 -11.09 -7.71 -6.12
C LYS A 238 -11.57 -6.25 -5.98
N ARG A 239 -11.04 -5.51 -5.01
CA ARG A 239 -11.34 -4.06 -4.84
C ARG A 239 -10.92 -3.25 -6.07
N CYS A 240 -9.82 -3.62 -6.73
CA CYS A 240 -9.40 -3.01 -8.00
C CYS A 240 -10.49 -3.18 -9.07
N LEU A 241 -11.04 -4.39 -9.20
CA LEU A 241 -12.11 -4.70 -10.15
C LEU A 241 -13.42 -3.97 -9.80
N GLU A 242 -13.80 -3.94 -8.52
CA GLU A 242 -14.98 -3.21 -8.03
C GLU A 242 -14.90 -1.70 -8.32
N ASN A 243 -13.68 -1.15 -8.38
CA ASN A 243 -13.42 0.25 -8.68
C ASN A 243 -13.11 0.49 -10.17
N ASP A 244 -13.47 -0.44 -11.06
CA ASP A 244 -13.22 -0.38 -12.51
C ASP A 244 -11.74 -0.11 -12.87
N GLY A 245 -10.82 -0.71 -12.12
CA GLY A 245 -9.37 -0.50 -12.29
C GLY A 245 -8.83 0.74 -11.60
N GLY A 246 -9.67 1.46 -10.84
CA GLY A 246 -9.28 2.62 -10.06
C GLY A 246 -8.37 2.31 -8.86
N ASN A 247 -7.91 3.37 -8.20
CA ASN A 247 -7.12 3.25 -6.98
C ASN A 247 -7.94 2.65 -5.83
N ILE A 248 -7.28 1.87 -4.99
CA ILE A 248 -7.85 1.29 -3.78
C ILE A 248 -7.35 2.07 -2.57
N VAL A 249 -8.25 2.39 -1.65
CA VAL A 249 -7.89 3.06 -0.41
C VAL A 249 -7.11 2.08 0.49
N TYR A 250 -6.17 2.61 1.29
CA TYR A 250 -5.49 1.84 2.31
C TYR A 250 -6.50 1.53 3.43
N GLU A 251 -6.73 0.25 3.71
CA GLU A 251 -7.65 -0.23 4.75
C GLU A 251 -6.91 -0.59 6.05
#